data_AF-A0AAN5VP35-F1
#
_entry.id   AF-A0AAN5VP35-F1
#
_cell.length_a   1.000
_cell.length_b   1.000
_cell.length_c   1.000
_cell.angle_alpha   90.00
_cell.angle_beta   90.00
_cell.angle_gamma   90.00
#
_symmetry.space_group_name_H-M   'P 1'
#
loop_
_entity.id
_entity.type
_entity.pdbx_description
1 polymer ?
#
loop_
_entity_poly.entity_id
_entity_poly.type
_entity_poly.pdbx_seq_one_letter_code
_entity_poly.pdbx_strand_id
1 'polypeptide(L)'
;MNPMQQMVMKEFKDLNNKLDNILIDSIIPQITAYFEELGTTSYNKVIKDSNEIKEMLRCKYNKDEIDTKRNKVEILLSELIDYIGYYFTLGFIDSKEFHIILNDCIELVTPVMDEMMLLSASCKIFNNKVGLQTFFKMKKAFNELPKLINLAMFEIMEPYLFYIEDEVINLSSFIFKYEQKINPLDKIQEIKNNYKIENIYNYKELNRKLEKLGFKYVRQTGDHRIFKNNNGNSLSVPQHTLGKGLSRKIQKDAQKQNKL
;
A
#
# COMPACT_ATOMS: atom_id res chain seq x y z
N MET A 1 -2.29 53.63 -36.14
CA MET A 1 -3.42 53.27 -35.25
C MET A 1 -3.99 54.55 -34.68
N ASN A 2 -5.31 54.67 -34.62
CA ASN A 2 -5.93 55.80 -33.93
C ASN A 2 -5.73 55.67 -32.40
N PRO A 3 -5.89 56.75 -31.61
CA PRO A 3 -5.67 56.71 -30.15
C PRO A 3 -6.49 55.64 -29.43
N MET A 4 -7.74 55.43 -29.86
CA MET A 4 -8.64 54.42 -29.28
C MET A 4 -8.15 53.00 -29.51
N GLN A 5 -7.60 52.70 -30.70
CA GLN A 5 -6.98 51.41 -31.01
C GLN A 5 -5.71 51.19 -30.17
N GLN A 6 -4.92 52.24 -29.91
CA GLN A 6 -3.72 52.16 -29.07
C GLN A 6 -4.08 51.87 -27.61
N MET A 7 -5.11 52.54 -27.09
CA MET A 7 -5.64 52.28 -25.74
C MET A 7 -6.13 50.83 -25.61
N VAL A 8 -6.97 50.37 -26.54
CA VAL A 8 -7.50 49.00 -26.54
C VAL A 8 -6.39 47.95 -26.62
N MET A 9 -5.35 48.19 -27.43
CA MET A 9 -4.22 47.27 -27.55
C MET A 9 -3.37 47.25 -26.27
N LYS A 10 -3.25 48.37 -25.56
CA LYS A 10 -2.58 48.43 -24.26
C LYS A 10 -3.38 47.64 -23.23
N GLU A 11 -4.69 47.88 -23.14
CA GLU A 11 -5.59 47.16 -22.22
C GLU A 11 -5.54 45.65 -22.44
N PHE A 12 -5.56 45.20 -23.70
CA PHE A 12 -5.40 43.79 -24.03
C PHE A 12 -4.09 43.21 -23.48
N LYS A 13 -2.96 43.92 -23.63
CA LYS A 13 -1.66 43.46 -23.11
C LYS A 13 -1.63 43.43 -21.59
N ASP A 14 -2.21 44.44 -20.94
CA ASP A 14 -2.23 44.55 -19.49
C ASP A 14 -3.08 43.41 -18.87
N LEU A 15 -4.27 43.15 -19.42
CA LEU A 15 -5.11 42.00 -19.03
C LEU A 15 -4.44 40.66 -19.31
N ASN A 16 -3.75 40.55 -20.44
CA ASN A 16 -3.01 39.35 -20.79
C ASN A 16 -1.91 39.03 -19.77
N ASN A 17 -1.12 40.03 -19.41
CA ASN A 17 -0.05 39.88 -18.42
C ASN A 17 -0.63 39.59 -17.04
N LYS A 18 -1.74 40.23 -16.67
CA LYS A 18 -2.44 39.98 -15.40
C LYS A 18 -2.92 38.52 -15.32
N LEU A 19 -3.47 37.98 -16.40
CA LEU A 19 -3.88 36.58 -16.49
C LEU A 19 -2.70 35.62 -16.39
N ASP A 20 -1.65 35.85 -17.18
CA ASP A 20 -0.45 35.01 -17.18
C ASP A 20 0.23 35.03 -15.77
N ASN A 21 0.26 36.18 -15.09
CA ASN A 21 0.77 36.30 -13.71
C ASN A 21 -0.11 35.55 -12.70
N ILE A 22 -1.45 35.64 -12.77
CA ILE A 22 -2.32 34.87 -11.87
C ILE A 22 -2.08 33.37 -12.03
N LEU A 23 -1.91 32.90 -13.27
CA LEU A 23 -1.62 31.50 -13.54
C LEU A 23 -0.28 31.07 -12.90
N ILE A 24 0.77 31.84 -13.13
CA ILE A 24 2.14 31.50 -12.70
C ILE A 24 2.35 31.73 -11.19
N ASP A 25 1.92 32.86 -10.67
CA ASP A 25 2.29 33.33 -9.33
C ASP A 25 1.27 32.92 -8.25
N SER A 26 0.03 32.60 -8.65
CA SER A 26 -1.04 32.25 -7.70
C SER A 26 -1.50 30.81 -7.86
N ILE A 27 -1.85 30.39 -9.07
CA ILE A 27 -2.53 29.11 -9.30
C ILE A 27 -1.57 27.92 -9.30
N ILE A 28 -0.46 28.01 -10.03
CA ILE A 28 0.56 26.95 -10.03
C ILE A 28 1.02 26.64 -8.59
N PRO A 29 1.42 27.63 -7.76
CA PRO A 29 1.86 27.35 -6.38
C PRO A 29 0.79 26.68 -5.51
N GLN A 30 -0.48 27.09 -5.62
CA GLN A 30 -1.57 26.48 -4.84
C GLN A 30 -1.77 25.01 -5.22
N ILE A 31 -1.82 24.71 -6.52
CA ILE A 31 -1.96 23.34 -7.02
C ILE A 31 -0.75 22.51 -6.60
N THR A 32 0.47 23.06 -6.74
CA THR A 32 1.71 22.36 -6.39
C THR A 32 1.76 22.02 -4.90
N ALA A 33 1.57 23.02 -4.03
CA ALA A 33 1.62 22.83 -2.58
C ALA A 33 0.64 21.75 -2.12
N TYR A 34 -0.56 21.75 -2.68
CA TYR A 34 -1.58 20.77 -2.35
C TYR A 34 -1.20 19.35 -2.78
N PHE A 35 -0.76 19.15 -4.01
CA PHE A 35 -0.36 17.80 -4.46
C PHE A 35 0.91 17.31 -3.77
N GLU A 36 1.83 18.20 -3.39
CA GLU A 36 3.00 17.86 -2.58
C GLU A 36 2.59 17.40 -1.17
N GLU A 37 1.68 18.12 -0.52
CA GLU A 37 1.14 17.76 0.79
C GLU A 37 0.39 16.42 0.74
N LEU A 38 -0.44 16.23 -0.29
CA LEU A 38 -1.17 15.00 -0.51
C LEU A 38 -0.22 13.82 -0.72
N GLY A 39 0.74 13.95 -1.64
CA GLY A 39 1.73 12.92 -1.94
C GLY A 39 2.56 12.55 -0.70
N THR A 40 3.05 13.56 0.02
CA THR A 40 3.84 13.37 1.25
C THR A 40 3.04 12.67 2.34
N THR A 41 1.80 13.11 2.59
CA THR A 41 0.93 12.53 3.62
C THR A 41 0.61 11.07 3.29
N SER A 42 0.31 10.80 2.02
CA SER A 42 -0.03 9.46 1.52
C SER A 42 1.15 8.51 1.66
N TYR A 43 2.32 8.92 1.18
CA TYR A 43 3.55 8.15 1.28
C TYR A 43 3.90 7.85 2.75
N ASN A 44 3.90 8.86 3.63
CA ASN A 44 4.23 8.69 5.03
C ASN A 44 3.29 7.72 5.75
N LYS A 45 1.99 7.75 5.42
CA LYS A 45 1.01 6.79 5.95
C LYS A 45 1.33 5.36 5.51
N VAL A 46 1.58 5.15 4.21
CA VAL A 46 1.93 3.82 3.67
C VAL A 46 3.18 3.25 4.37
N ILE A 47 4.23 4.05 4.48
CA ILE A 47 5.48 3.64 5.15
C ILE A 47 5.24 3.31 6.62
N LYS A 48 4.46 4.13 7.33
CA LYS A 48 4.14 3.90 8.74
C LYS A 48 3.39 2.58 8.94
N ASP A 49 2.31 2.37 8.20
CA ASP A 49 1.45 1.19 8.35
C ASP A 49 2.19 -0.08 7.93
N SER A 50 2.99 0.00 6.86
CA SER A 50 3.86 -1.10 6.42
C SER A 50 4.89 -1.48 7.50
N ASN A 51 5.55 -0.50 8.12
CA ASN A 51 6.48 -0.75 9.21
C ASN A 51 5.81 -1.38 10.43
N GLU A 52 4.60 -0.91 10.79
CA GLU A 52 3.81 -1.49 11.87
C GLU A 52 3.49 -2.97 11.60
N ILE A 53 3.06 -3.30 10.38
CA ILE A 53 2.84 -4.69 9.95
C ILE A 53 4.14 -5.51 10.06
N LYS A 54 5.25 -5.00 9.52
CA LYS A 54 6.56 -5.68 9.57
C LYS A 54 6.99 -5.95 11.03
N GLU A 55 6.79 -5.01 11.94
CA GLU A 55 7.09 -5.19 13.37
C GLU A 55 6.18 -6.23 14.04
N MET A 56 4.87 -6.20 13.77
CA MET A 56 3.95 -7.21 14.31
C MET A 56 4.35 -8.64 13.90
N LEU A 57 4.86 -8.79 12.68
CA LEU A 57 5.31 -10.06 12.11
C LEU A 57 6.74 -10.47 12.53
N ARG A 58 7.51 -9.62 13.24
CA ARG A 58 8.86 -9.94 13.74
C ARG A 58 8.89 -10.72 15.06
N CYS A 59 7.77 -10.81 15.78
CA CYS A 59 7.75 -11.39 17.14
C CYS A 59 8.06 -12.91 17.19
N LYS A 60 8.58 -13.36 18.34
CA LYS A 60 8.91 -14.78 18.60
C LYS A 60 7.66 -15.67 18.52
N TYR A 61 7.83 -16.80 17.84
CA TYR A 61 6.83 -17.80 17.47
C TYR A 61 6.04 -18.42 18.65
N ASN A 62 5.02 -17.74 19.15
CA ASN A 62 3.95 -18.32 19.97
C ASN A 62 2.62 -18.27 19.20
N LYS A 63 1.93 -19.40 19.03
CA LYS A 63 0.74 -19.55 18.17
C LYS A 63 -0.44 -18.68 18.57
N ASP A 64 -0.73 -18.55 19.87
CA ASP A 64 -1.83 -17.70 20.34
C ASP A 64 -1.57 -16.22 20.04
N GLU A 65 -0.29 -15.83 20.08
CA GLU A 65 0.16 -14.48 19.73
C GLU A 65 0.15 -14.27 18.21
N ILE A 66 0.45 -15.31 17.43
CA ILE A 66 0.39 -15.32 15.96
C ILE A 66 -1.06 -15.15 15.48
N ASP A 67 -2.01 -15.95 15.99
CA ASP A 67 -3.40 -15.93 15.53
C ASP A 67 -4.10 -14.61 15.93
N THR A 68 -3.78 -14.08 17.12
CA THR A 68 -4.31 -12.78 17.58
C THR A 68 -3.75 -11.60 16.76
N LYS A 69 -2.47 -11.66 16.35
CA LYS A 69 -1.84 -10.61 15.54
C LYS A 69 -2.20 -10.74 14.07
N ARG A 70 -2.45 -11.94 13.56
CA ARG A 70 -2.85 -12.20 12.17
C ARG A 70 -4.10 -11.42 11.81
N ASN A 71 -5.16 -11.51 12.62
CA ASN A 71 -6.38 -10.75 12.38
C ASN A 71 -6.12 -9.24 12.35
N LYS A 72 -5.25 -8.72 13.22
CA LYS A 72 -4.88 -7.29 13.23
C LYS A 72 -4.10 -6.90 11.97
N VAL A 73 -3.17 -7.74 11.53
CA VAL A 73 -2.39 -7.53 10.30
C VAL A 73 -3.30 -7.58 9.08
N GLU A 74 -4.26 -8.50 9.02
CA GLU A 74 -5.23 -8.59 7.93
C GLU A 74 -6.12 -7.34 7.86
N ILE A 75 -6.56 -6.81 9.00
CA ILE A 75 -7.30 -5.54 9.06
C ILE A 75 -6.44 -4.38 8.56
N LEU A 76 -5.23 -4.21 9.09
CA LEU A 76 -4.32 -3.13 8.69
C LEU A 76 -3.95 -3.20 7.19
N LEU A 77 -3.77 -4.41 6.66
CA LEU A 77 -3.53 -4.63 5.23
C LEU A 77 -4.73 -4.21 4.38
N SER A 78 -5.95 -4.58 4.80
CA SER A 78 -7.17 -4.17 4.11
C SER A 78 -7.31 -2.65 4.11
N GLU A 79 -7.13 -2.02 5.26
CA GLU A 79 -7.18 -0.55 5.39
C GLU A 79 -6.13 0.14 4.52
N LEU A 80 -4.92 -0.42 4.44
CA LEU A 80 -3.86 0.09 3.59
C LEU A 80 -4.18 -0.06 2.10
N ILE A 81 -4.73 -1.20 1.68
CA ILE A 81 -5.17 -1.44 0.29
C ILE A 81 -6.28 -0.48 -0.09
N ASP A 82 -7.29 -0.31 0.77
CA ASP A 82 -8.40 0.61 0.54
C ASP A 82 -7.90 2.06 0.45
N TYR A 83 -6.96 2.45 1.32
CA TYR A 83 -6.34 3.77 1.29
C TYR A 83 -5.59 4.04 -0.02
N ILE A 84 -4.74 3.09 -0.45
CA ILE A 84 -4.02 3.21 -1.72
C ILE A 84 -5.01 3.25 -2.89
N GLY A 85 -6.04 2.39 -2.88
CA GLY A 85 -7.08 2.37 -3.90
C GLY A 85 -7.85 3.69 -4.00
N TYR A 86 -8.20 4.31 -2.89
CA TYR A 86 -8.95 5.57 -2.88
C TYR A 86 -8.12 6.76 -3.42
N TYR A 87 -6.88 6.91 -2.93
CA TYR A 87 -6.08 8.10 -3.23
C TYR A 87 -5.32 8.04 -4.57
N PHE A 88 -5.07 6.85 -5.11
CA PHE A 88 -4.38 6.67 -6.39
C PHE A 88 -5.34 6.30 -7.54
N THR A 89 -6.65 6.43 -7.33
CA THR A 89 -7.67 6.34 -8.39
C THR A 89 -8.43 7.67 -8.54
N LEU A 90 -9.41 7.71 -9.44
CA LEU A 90 -10.26 8.89 -9.67
C LEU A 90 -11.04 9.35 -8.42
N GLY A 91 -11.11 8.56 -7.34
CA GLY A 91 -11.85 8.89 -6.12
C GLY A 91 -11.38 10.17 -5.42
N PHE A 92 -10.12 10.57 -5.64
CA PHE A 92 -9.56 11.82 -5.16
C PHE A 92 -10.13 13.07 -5.88
N ILE A 93 -10.47 12.96 -7.17
CA ILE A 93 -11.01 14.07 -7.97
C ILE A 93 -12.36 14.54 -7.42
N ASP A 94 -13.10 13.64 -6.76
CA ASP A 94 -14.37 13.93 -6.11
C ASP A 94 -14.23 14.37 -4.64
N SER A 95 -12.99 14.58 -4.16
CA SER A 95 -12.74 15.04 -2.79
C SER A 95 -13.19 16.50 -2.59
N LYS A 96 -13.73 16.78 -1.40
CA LYS A 96 -14.17 18.13 -1.04
C LYS A 96 -13.01 19.13 -1.05
N GLU A 97 -11.85 18.68 -0.62
CA GLU A 97 -10.60 19.44 -0.57
C GLU A 97 -10.16 19.87 -1.98
N PHE A 98 -10.21 18.96 -2.95
CA PHE A 98 -9.87 19.28 -4.33
C PHE A 98 -10.86 20.29 -4.94
N HIS A 99 -12.15 20.14 -4.67
CA HIS A 99 -13.16 21.10 -5.13
C HIS A 99 -12.97 22.50 -4.54
N ILE A 100 -12.50 22.62 -3.29
CA ILE A 100 -12.16 23.91 -2.69
C ILE A 100 -11.05 24.57 -3.49
N ILE A 101 -9.97 23.86 -3.79
CA ILE A 101 -8.83 24.42 -4.56
C ILE A 101 -9.24 24.80 -5.97
N LEU A 102 -10.06 23.98 -6.62
CA LEU A 102 -10.57 24.30 -7.95
C LEU A 102 -11.41 25.59 -7.92
N ASN A 103 -12.25 25.77 -6.89
CA ASN A 103 -13.04 26.98 -6.71
C ASN A 103 -12.15 28.18 -6.44
N ASP A 104 -11.14 28.07 -5.57
CA ASP A 104 -10.19 29.15 -5.29
C ASP A 104 -9.45 29.58 -6.57
N CYS A 105 -9.02 28.61 -7.40
CA CYS A 105 -8.42 28.89 -8.70
C CYS A 105 -9.38 29.61 -9.66
N ILE A 106 -10.66 29.21 -9.68
CA ILE A 106 -11.69 29.87 -10.49
C ILE A 106 -11.93 31.30 -9.99
N GLU A 107 -12.02 31.51 -8.69
CA GLU A 107 -12.24 32.83 -8.07
C GLU A 107 -11.09 33.80 -8.40
N LEU A 108 -9.84 33.32 -8.45
CA LEU A 108 -8.69 34.13 -8.82
C LEU A 108 -8.73 34.61 -10.29
N VAL A 109 -9.20 33.76 -11.21
CA VAL A 109 -9.18 34.04 -12.65
C VAL A 109 -10.42 34.82 -13.11
N THR A 110 -11.55 34.63 -12.42
CA THR A 110 -12.85 35.18 -12.82
C THR A 110 -12.82 36.71 -13.06
N PRO A 111 -12.27 37.55 -12.17
CA PRO A 111 -12.26 39.00 -12.38
C PRO A 111 -11.54 39.42 -13.67
N VAL A 112 -10.42 38.77 -14.00
CA VAL A 112 -9.66 39.07 -15.22
C VAL A 112 -10.39 38.55 -16.46
N MET A 113 -11.05 37.40 -16.35
CA MET A 113 -11.89 36.90 -17.45
C MET A 113 -13.07 37.82 -17.74
N ASP A 114 -13.71 38.37 -16.71
CA ASP A 114 -14.81 39.33 -16.86
C ASP A 114 -14.32 40.62 -17.54
N GLU A 115 -13.18 41.16 -17.10
CA GLU A 115 -12.52 42.32 -17.74
C GLU A 115 -12.19 42.02 -19.22
N MET A 116 -11.65 40.84 -19.52
CA MET A 116 -11.37 40.41 -20.90
C MET A 116 -12.64 40.24 -21.74
N MET A 117 -13.72 39.73 -21.16
CA MET A 117 -15.00 39.56 -21.84
C MET A 117 -15.62 40.92 -22.19
N LEU A 118 -15.57 41.88 -21.25
CA LEU A 118 -16.01 43.25 -21.48
C LEU A 118 -15.18 43.92 -22.57
N LEU A 119 -13.85 43.85 -22.51
CA LEU A 119 -12.97 44.40 -23.54
C LEU A 119 -13.28 43.79 -24.92
N SER A 120 -13.45 42.46 -24.97
CA SER A 120 -13.84 41.75 -26.20
C SER A 120 -15.14 42.30 -26.79
N ALA A 121 -16.18 42.46 -25.97
CA ALA A 121 -17.48 42.97 -26.40
C ALA A 121 -17.38 44.42 -26.91
N SER A 122 -16.69 45.30 -26.18
CA SER A 122 -16.49 46.70 -26.58
C SER A 122 -15.70 46.83 -27.89
N CYS A 123 -14.74 45.93 -28.12
CA CYS A 123 -13.91 45.93 -29.33
C CYS A 123 -14.64 45.46 -30.58
N LYS A 124 -15.74 44.69 -30.48
CA LYS A 124 -16.52 44.25 -31.65
C LYS A 124 -17.01 45.43 -32.50
N ILE A 125 -17.25 46.58 -31.88
CA ILE A 125 -17.81 47.78 -32.52
C ILE A 125 -16.74 48.63 -33.22
N PHE A 126 -15.53 48.72 -32.66
CA PHE A 126 -14.51 49.69 -33.11
C PHE A 126 -13.16 49.06 -33.54
N ASN A 127 -12.89 47.81 -33.15
CA ASN A 127 -11.67 47.07 -33.50
C ASN A 127 -11.86 45.54 -33.33
N ASN A 128 -12.63 44.94 -34.24
CA ASN A 128 -13.05 43.53 -34.16
C ASN A 128 -11.87 42.54 -34.03
N LYS A 129 -10.71 42.86 -34.63
CA LYS A 129 -9.50 42.02 -34.54
C LYS A 129 -9.04 41.87 -33.08
N VAL A 130 -8.92 42.97 -32.33
CA VAL A 130 -8.50 42.90 -30.92
C VAL A 130 -9.57 42.22 -30.08
N GLY A 131 -10.85 42.49 -30.35
CA GLY A 131 -11.96 41.81 -29.65
C GLY A 131 -11.91 40.29 -29.79
N LEU A 132 -11.68 39.78 -31.00
CA LEU A 132 -11.51 38.35 -31.25
C LEU A 132 -10.25 37.80 -30.56
N GLN A 133 -9.12 38.52 -30.60
CA GLN A 133 -7.89 38.10 -29.91
C GLN A 133 -8.10 37.97 -28.40
N THR A 134 -8.74 38.94 -27.76
CA THR A 134 -9.08 38.91 -26.34
C THR A 134 -10.00 37.74 -26.01
N PHE A 135 -11.06 37.53 -26.79
CA PHE A 135 -11.97 36.40 -26.62
C PHE A 135 -11.26 35.05 -26.70
N PHE A 136 -10.43 34.84 -27.73
CA PHE A 136 -9.72 33.58 -27.91
C PHE A 136 -8.69 33.32 -26.80
N LYS A 137 -7.99 34.34 -26.31
CA LYS A 137 -7.03 34.18 -25.21
C LYS A 137 -7.73 33.86 -23.89
N MET A 138 -8.86 34.53 -23.59
CA MET A 138 -9.72 34.19 -22.45
C MET A 138 -10.21 32.74 -22.53
N LYS A 139 -10.76 32.34 -23.69
CA LYS A 139 -11.22 30.95 -23.90
C LYS A 139 -10.10 29.93 -23.81
N LYS A 140 -8.91 30.26 -24.30
CA LYS A 140 -7.73 29.41 -24.20
C LYS A 140 -7.35 29.18 -22.73
N ALA A 141 -7.24 30.26 -21.94
CA ALA A 141 -6.91 30.14 -20.52
C ALA A 141 -7.94 29.31 -19.74
N PHE A 142 -9.24 29.52 -19.99
CA PHE A 142 -10.30 28.72 -19.38
C PHE A 142 -10.16 27.22 -19.68
N ASN A 143 -9.81 26.89 -20.93
CA ASN A 143 -9.62 25.51 -21.36
C ASN A 143 -8.27 24.90 -20.92
N GLU A 144 -7.27 25.72 -20.59
CA GLU A 144 -5.95 25.28 -20.16
C GLU A 144 -5.89 25.02 -18.64
N LEU A 145 -6.71 25.70 -17.84
CA LEU A 145 -6.73 25.52 -16.38
C LEU A 145 -6.87 24.05 -15.95
N PRO A 146 -7.84 23.26 -16.45
CA PRO A 146 -7.97 21.86 -16.06
C PRO A 146 -6.80 21.01 -16.51
N LYS A 147 -6.18 21.36 -17.65
CA LYS A 147 -5.01 20.64 -18.17
C LYS A 147 -3.77 20.88 -17.31
N LEU A 148 -3.58 22.12 -16.85
CA LEU A 148 -2.49 22.48 -15.94
C LEU A 148 -2.64 21.75 -14.60
N ILE A 149 -3.85 21.69 -14.06
CA ILE A 149 -4.14 20.94 -12.82
C ILE A 149 -3.81 19.45 -13.00
N ASN A 150 -4.28 18.83 -14.09
CA ASN A 150 -4.00 17.42 -14.36
C ASN A 150 -2.51 17.14 -14.57
N LEU A 151 -1.79 18.04 -15.27
CA LEU A 151 -0.35 17.90 -15.47
C LEU A 151 0.40 18.01 -14.14
N ALA A 152 0.08 19.03 -13.34
CA ALA A 152 0.69 19.21 -12.02
C ALA A 152 0.42 18.00 -11.11
N MET A 153 -0.81 17.47 -11.10
CA MET A 153 -1.13 16.23 -10.40
C MET A 153 -0.21 15.09 -10.84
N PHE A 154 -0.09 14.83 -12.13
CA PHE A 154 0.72 13.72 -12.64
C PHE A 154 2.20 13.88 -12.28
N GLU A 155 2.78 15.02 -12.63
CA GLU A 155 4.21 15.30 -12.44
C GLU A 155 4.62 15.28 -10.96
N ILE A 156 3.75 15.78 -10.08
CA ILE A 156 4.04 15.84 -8.63
C ILE A 156 3.79 14.49 -7.97
N MET A 157 2.73 13.77 -8.35
CA MET A 157 2.35 12.53 -7.69
C MET A 157 3.13 11.31 -8.18
N GLU A 158 3.67 11.33 -9.40
CA GLU A 158 4.39 10.19 -10.00
C GLU A 158 5.56 9.68 -9.13
N PRO A 159 6.46 10.53 -8.58
CA PRO A 159 7.53 10.05 -7.69
C PRO A 159 6.98 9.35 -6.43
N TYR A 160 5.91 9.87 -5.84
CA TYR A 160 5.30 9.27 -4.65
C TYR A 160 4.67 7.92 -4.98
N LEU A 161 4.01 7.80 -6.13
CA LEU A 161 3.44 6.54 -6.60
C LEU A 161 4.54 5.48 -6.74
N PHE A 162 5.67 5.84 -7.36
CA PHE A 162 6.82 4.95 -7.49
C PHE A 162 7.32 4.44 -6.12
N TYR A 163 7.48 5.32 -5.14
CA TYR A 163 7.94 4.92 -3.81
C TYR A 163 6.93 4.05 -3.06
N ILE A 164 5.63 4.32 -3.24
CA ILE A 164 4.56 3.51 -2.64
C ILE A 164 4.53 2.11 -3.27
N GLU A 165 4.65 2.01 -4.59
CA GLU A 165 4.71 0.73 -5.29
C GLU A 165 5.89 -0.13 -4.80
N ASP A 166 7.08 0.48 -4.65
CA ASP A 166 8.25 -0.21 -4.12
C ASP A 166 8.01 -0.73 -2.70
N GLU A 167 7.41 0.09 -1.83
CA GLU A 167 7.12 -0.34 -0.46
C GLU A 167 6.05 -1.45 -0.40
N VAL A 168 5.05 -1.42 -1.27
CA VAL A 168 4.06 -2.49 -1.40
C VAL A 168 4.72 -3.82 -1.82
N ILE A 169 5.66 -3.77 -2.77
CA ILE A 169 6.43 -4.95 -3.19
C ILE A 169 7.30 -5.47 -2.04
N ASN A 170 7.95 -4.56 -1.31
CA ASN A 170 8.79 -4.89 -0.15
C ASN A 170 7.98 -5.55 0.97
N LEU A 171 6.82 -4.99 1.30
CA LEU A 171 5.90 -5.53 2.30
C LEU A 171 5.36 -6.91 1.88
N SER A 172 4.90 -7.04 0.63
CA SER A 172 4.40 -8.31 0.09
C SER A 172 5.47 -9.42 0.16
N SER A 173 6.70 -9.08 -0.22
CA SER A 173 7.84 -10.00 -0.14
C SER A 173 8.17 -10.40 1.30
N PHE A 174 8.02 -9.47 2.25
CA PHE A 174 8.20 -9.73 3.67
C PHE A 174 7.15 -10.69 4.21
N ILE A 175 5.86 -10.43 3.92
CA ILE A 175 4.73 -11.28 4.33
C ILE A 175 4.88 -12.69 3.76
N PHE A 176 5.21 -12.83 2.47
CA PHE A 176 5.41 -14.14 1.85
C PHE A 176 6.52 -14.96 2.54
N LYS A 177 7.65 -14.32 2.87
CA LYS A 177 8.73 -14.97 3.63
C LYS A 177 8.29 -15.37 5.04
N TYR A 178 7.41 -14.60 5.66
CA TYR A 178 6.84 -14.91 6.96
C TYR A 178 5.91 -16.13 6.88
N GLU A 179 5.00 -16.17 5.92
CA GLU A 179 4.07 -17.30 5.70
C GLU A 179 4.80 -18.62 5.45
N GLN A 180 5.89 -18.59 4.66
CA GLN A 180 6.70 -19.79 4.42
C GLN A 180 7.29 -20.38 5.71
N LYS A 181 7.55 -19.57 6.74
CA LYS A 181 8.06 -20.04 8.04
C LYS A 181 6.96 -20.63 8.91
N ILE A 182 5.71 -20.18 8.76
CA ILE A 182 4.58 -20.59 9.61
C ILE A 182 3.83 -21.80 9.05
N ASN A 183 3.66 -21.90 7.73
CA ASN A 183 2.93 -23.00 7.09
C ASN A 183 3.37 -24.42 7.55
N PRO A 184 4.68 -24.70 7.78
CA PRO A 184 5.10 -25.97 8.35
C PRO A 184 4.68 -26.19 9.82
N LEU A 185 4.60 -25.13 10.63
CA LEU A 185 4.17 -25.19 12.03
C LEU A 185 2.67 -25.50 12.14
N ASP A 186 1.85 -24.90 11.27
CA ASP A 186 0.41 -25.18 11.25
C ASP A 186 0.11 -26.62 10.85
N LYS A 187 0.80 -27.15 9.84
CA LYS A 187 0.70 -28.57 9.47
C LYS A 187 1.12 -29.49 10.62
N ILE A 188 2.19 -29.16 11.35
CA ILE A 188 2.61 -29.94 12.52
C ILE A 188 1.54 -29.90 13.62
N GLN A 189 0.92 -28.73 13.86
CA GLN A 189 -0.12 -28.60 14.88
C GLN A 189 -1.42 -29.33 14.49
N GLU A 190 -1.82 -29.31 13.23
CA GLU A 190 -2.96 -30.09 12.73
C GLU A 190 -2.72 -31.60 12.89
N ILE A 191 -1.50 -32.07 12.57
CA ILE A 191 -1.09 -33.46 12.81
C ILE A 191 -1.12 -33.79 14.32
N LYS A 192 -0.73 -32.86 15.20
CA LYS A 192 -0.82 -33.05 16.66
C LYS A 192 -2.27 -33.13 17.14
N ASN A 193 -3.15 -32.25 16.68
CA ASN A 193 -4.56 -32.21 17.09
C ASN A 193 -5.29 -33.49 16.66
N ASN A 194 -4.94 -34.03 15.49
CA ASN A 194 -5.49 -35.28 14.97
C ASN A 194 -4.69 -36.54 15.37
N TYR A 195 -3.71 -36.41 16.27
CA TYR A 195 -2.82 -37.50 16.64
C TYR A 195 -3.54 -38.59 17.43
N LYS A 196 -3.79 -39.74 16.79
CA LYS A 196 -4.34 -40.94 17.44
C LYS A 196 -3.23 -41.88 17.88
N ILE A 197 -3.28 -42.31 19.14
CA ILE A 197 -2.42 -43.37 19.65
C ILE A 197 -2.89 -44.71 19.07
N GLU A 198 -2.01 -45.39 18.35
CA GLU A 198 -2.32 -46.65 17.66
C GLU A 198 -1.46 -47.79 18.22
N ASN A 199 -1.87 -49.03 17.95
CA ASN A 199 -1.04 -50.19 18.29
C ASN A 199 -0.08 -50.45 17.12
N ILE A 200 1.15 -49.93 17.21
CA ILE A 200 2.17 -50.09 16.19
C ILE A 200 3.21 -51.10 16.67
N TYR A 201 3.28 -52.26 16.03
CA TYR A 201 4.23 -53.33 16.38
C TYR A 201 5.52 -53.25 15.56
N ASN A 202 5.49 -52.57 14.41
CA ASN A 202 6.64 -52.39 13.54
C ASN A 202 7.36 -51.07 13.84
N TYR A 203 8.62 -51.13 14.23
CA TYR A 203 9.42 -49.93 14.53
C TYR A 203 9.55 -48.98 13.33
N LYS A 204 9.51 -49.47 12.09
CA LYS A 204 9.60 -48.63 10.88
C LYS A 204 8.38 -47.71 10.75
N GLU A 205 7.20 -48.22 11.10
CA GLU A 205 5.96 -47.44 11.11
C GLU A 205 5.99 -46.40 12.23
N LEU A 206 6.49 -46.77 13.42
CA LEU A 206 6.63 -45.83 14.53
C LEU A 206 7.64 -44.72 14.21
N ASN A 207 8.78 -45.05 13.58
CA ASN A 207 9.77 -44.08 13.11
C ASN A 207 9.12 -43.06 12.16
N ARG A 208 8.40 -43.53 11.12
CA ARG A 208 7.69 -42.65 10.17
C ARG A 208 6.66 -41.76 10.87
N LYS A 209 5.95 -42.31 11.87
CA LYS A 209 4.96 -41.56 12.64
C LYS A 209 5.60 -40.46 13.51
N LEU A 210 6.77 -40.70 14.08
CA LEU A 210 7.55 -39.70 14.82
C LEU A 210 8.10 -38.61 13.88
N GLU A 211 8.59 -38.98 12.70
CA GLU A 211 9.05 -38.03 11.69
C GLU A 211 7.94 -37.06 11.26
N LYS A 212 6.72 -37.58 11.05
CA LYS A 212 5.53 -36.76 10.78
C LYS A 212 5.17 -35.81 11.93
N LEU A 213 5.54 -36.14 13.16
CA LEU A 213 5.38 -35.28 14.34
C LEU A 213 6.52 -34.26 14.54
N GLY A 214 7.45 -34.13 13.57
CA GLY A 214 8.56 -33.18 13.62
C GLY A 214 9.78 -33.66 14.40
N PHE A 215 9.83 -34.94 14.77
CA PHE A 215 11.06 -35.55 15.32
C PHE A 215 12.02 -35.93 14.19
N LYS A 216 13.29 -35.55 14.30
CA LYS A 216 14.33 -35.92 13.33
C LYS A 216 15.25 -36.99 13.90
N TYR A 217 15.62 -37.97 13.07
CA TYR A 217 16.66 -38.92 13.41
C TYR A 217 17.99 -38.18 13.65
N VAL A 218 18.66 -38.50 14.76
CA VAL A 218 19.96 -37.93 15.10
C VAL A 218 21.07 -38.97 15.02
N ARG A 219 20.87 -40.11 15.69
CA ARG A 219 21.87 -41.19 15.78
C ARG A 219 21.23 -42.50 16.19
N GLN A 220 21.96 -43.60 15.98
CA GLN A 220 21.59 -44.93 16.45
C GLN A 220 22.66 -45.44 17.42
N THR A 221 22.23 -46.11 18.48
CA THR A 221 23.11 -46.72 19.48
C THR A 221 22.60 -48.13 19.77
N GLY A 222 23.33 -49.13 19.29
CA GLY A 222 22.86 -50.52 19.28
C GLY A 222 21.52 -50.65 18.55
N ASP A 223 20.58 -51.33 19.20
CA ASP A 223 19.23 -51.55 18.68
C ASP A 223 18.27 -50.37 18.91
N HIS A 224 18.77 -49.19 19.27
CA HIS A 224 17.93 -48.03 19.55
C HIS A 224 18.25 -46.85 18.64
N ARG A 225 17.21 -46.30 18.02
CA ARG A 225 17.28 -45.08 17.23
C ARG A 225 16.87 -43.88 18.07
N ILE A 226 17.71 -42.85 18.11
CA ILE A 226 17.46 -41.61 18.83
C ILE A 226 16.90 -40.56 17.88
N PHE A 227 15.74 -40.04 18.24
CA PHE A 227 15.05 -38.94 17.57
C PHE A 227 15.08 -37.69 18.45
N LYS A 228 15.14 -36.50 17.85
CA LYS A 228 15.11 -35.22 18.56
C LYS A 228 14.11 -34.28 17.90
N ASN A 229 13.28 -33.59 18.69
CA ASN A 229 12.38 -32.57 18.18
C ASN A 229 13.05 -31.18 18.16
N ASN A 230 12.36 -30.19 17.59
CA ASN A 230 12.85 -28.81 17.51
C ASN A 230 13.06 -28.17 18.89
N ASN A 231 12.41 -28.68 19.94
CA ASN A 231 12.55 -28.20 21.32
C ASN A 231 13.76 -28.82 22.06
N GLY A 232 14.49 -29.71 21.40
CA GLY A 232 15.66 -30.37 21.96
C GLY A 232 15.37 -31.64 22.76
N ASN A 233 14.10 -32.03 22.92
CA ASN A 233 13.70 -33.26 23.60
C ASN A 233 14.04 -34.48 22.74
N SER A 234 14.54 -35.54 23.37
CA SER A 234 14.94 -36.77 22.68
C SER A 234 14.05 -37.95 23.03
N LEU A 235 13.77 -38.79 22.03
CA LEU A 235 13.11 -40.08 22.18
C LEU A 235 14.00 -41.20 21.66
N SER A 236 14.01 -42.32 22.39
CA SER A 236 14.70 -43.54 21.99
C SER A 236 13.67 -44.57 21.53
N VAL A 237 13.88 -45.15 20.35
CA VAL A 237 12.97 -46.11 19.74
C VAL A 237 13.74 -47.40 19.44
N PRO A 238 13.36 -48.56 20.03
CA PRO A 238 13.96 -49.84 19.67
C PRO A 238 13.69 -50.18 18.20
N GLN A 239 14.68 -50.74 17.50
CA GLN A 239 14.65 -51.10 16.08
C GLN A 239 14.33 -52.58 15.86
N HIS A 240 13.45 -53.12 16.70
CA HIS A 240 12.91 -54.47 16.64
C HIS A 240 11.39 -54.43 16.83
N THR A 241 10.73 -55.59 16.85
CA THR A 241 9.28 -55.68 17.10
C THR A 241 8.93 -55.05 18.45
N LEU A 242 7.94 -54.15 18.44
CA LEU A 242 7.55 -53.37 19.61
C LEU A 242 6.36 -54.01 20.33
N GLY A 243 6.43 -54.11 21.65
CA GLY A 243 5.28 -54.48 22.46
C GLY A 243 4.23 -53.35 22.52
N LYS A 244 2.95 -53.73 22.64
CA LYS A 244 1.80 -52.80 22.72
C LYS A 244 2.00 -51.66 23.73
N GLY A 245 2.47 -51.99 24.93
CA GLY A 245 2.71 -51.01 25.99
C GLY A 245 3.81 -50.01 25.64
N LEU A 246 4.93 -50.51 25.11
CA LEU A 246 6.09 -49.69 24.75
C LEU A 246 5.78 -48.77 23.56
N SER A 247 5.13 -49.30 22.53
CA SER A 247 4.69 -48.51 21.37
C SER A 247 3.75 -47.37 21.78
N ARG A 248 2.75 -47.65 22.62
CA ARG A 248 1.85 -46.62 23.15
C ARG A 248 2.56 -45.62 24.05
N LYS A 249 3.52 -46.06 24.86
CA LYS A 249 4.31 -45.19 25.73
C LYS A 249 5.13 -44.20 24.91
N ILE A 250 5.87 -44.66 23.89
CA ILE A 250 6.66 -43.80 23.02
C ILE A 250 5.77 -42.78 22.30
N GLN A 251 4.60 -43.19 21.80
CA GLN A 251 3.63 -42.27 21.17
C GLN A 251 3.09 -41.23 22.18
N LYS A 252 2.79 -41.62 23.41
CA LYS A 252 2.36 -40.70 24.49
C LYS A 252 3.48 -39.71 24.87
N ASP A 253 4.70 -40.20 24.99
CA ASP A 253 5.87 -39.39 25.34
C ASP A 253 6.17 -38.40 24.21
N ALA A 254 6.07 -38.82 22.95
CA ALA A 254 6.17 -37.94 21.80
C ALA A 254 5.08 -36.86 21.79
N GLN A 255 3.83 -37.23 22.10
CA GLN A 255 2.73 -36.28 22.19
C GLN A 255 2.92 -35.28 23.35
N LYS A 256 3.40 -35.74 24.51
CA LYS A 256 3.65 -34.91 25.70
C LYS A 256 4.83 -33.95 25.49
N GLN A 257 5.93 -34.42 24.92
CA GLN A 257 7.14 -33.63 24.65
C GLN A 257 6.95 -32.58 23.54
N ASN A 258 5.83 -32.67 22.81
CA ASN A 258 5.40 -31.72 21.78
C ASN A 258 4.26 -30.79 22.24
N LYS A 259 3.75 -30.90 23.48
CA LYS A 259 2.83 -29.90 24.07
C LYS A 259 3.66 -28.75 24.65
N LEU A 260 3.70 -27.64 23.92
CA LEU A 260 3.86 -26.28 24.42
C LEU A 260 2.60 -25.55 23.98
#